data_AF-A0A6V7I6A4-F1
#
_entry.id   AF-A0A6V7I6A4-F1
#
_cell.length_a   1.000
_cell.length_b   1.000
_cell.length_c   1.000
_cell.angle_alpha   90.00
_cell.angle_beta   90.00
_cell.angle_gamma   90.00
#
_symmetry.space_group_name_H-M   'P 1'
#
loop_
_entity.id
_entity.type
_entity.pdbx_description
1 polymer ?
#
loop_
_entity_poly.entity_id
_entity_poly.type
_entity_poly.pdbx_seq_one_letter_code
_entity_poly.pdbx_strand_id
1 'polypeptide(L)' 'YRKTHLFSEPQFDRVYPPEVVTFDTDFNVTFGMFICFDIYFKEPALTLTRVHNVTDIVYSVAWFSELPFLT' A
#
# COMPACT_ATOMS: atom_id res chain seq x y z
N TYR A 1 -5.45 0.90 7.55
CA TYR A 1 -4.69 -0.13 6.83
C TYR A 1 -3.49 -0.53 7.68
N ARG A 2 -3.26 -1.84 7.91
CA ARG A 2 -2.03 -2.36 8.54
C ARG A 2 -1.05 -2.83 7.46
N LYS A 3 0.21 -2.38 7.54
CA LYS A 3 1.27 -2.71 6.57
C LYS A 3 1.41 -4.24 6.42
N THR A 4 1.35 -4.73 5.20
CA THR A 4 1.38 -6.18 4.93
C THR A 4 2.80 -6.68 4.71
N HIS A 5 3.63 -5.92 4.00
CA HIS A 5 5.00 -6.29 3.64
C HIS A 5 5.97 -5.46 4.47
N LEU A 6 6.42 -6.01 5.60
CA LEU A 6 7.37 -5.36 6.49
C LEU A 6 8.78 -5.35 5.88
N PHE A 7 9.46 -4.21 5.95
CA PHE A 7 10.85 -4.04 5.47
C PHE A 7 11.82 -4.14 6.65
N SER A 8 12.01 -5.37 7.15
CA SER A 8 12.85 -5.64 8.33
C SER A 8 12.44 -4.83 9.56
N GLU A 9 11.13 -4.78 9.85
CA GLU A 9 10.53 -4.06 10.98
C GLU A 9 10.10 -5.06 12.09
N PRO A 10 11.01 -5.58 12.92
CA PRO A 10 10.70 -6.62 13.91
C PRO A 10 9.75 -6.17 15.03
N GLN A 11 9.51 -4.86 15.16
CA GLN A 11 8.59 -4.27 16.12
C GLN A 11 7.11 -4.35 15.71
N PHE A 12 6.82 -4.82 14.49
CA PHE A 12 5.45 -4.89 13.96
C PHE A 12 5.07 -6.31 13.57
N ASP A 13 3.79 -6.62 13.73
CA ASP A 13 3.21 -7.89 13.29
C ASP A 13 2.64 -7.77 11.86
N ARG A 14 2.81 -8.84 11.09
CA ARG A 14 2.16 -8.99 9.79
C ARG A 14 0.74 -9.55 9.96
N VAL A 15 -0.21 -9.01 9.21
CA VAL A 15 -1.58 -9.52 9.15
C VAL A 15 -1.79 -10.41 7.93
N TYR A 16 -2.49 -11.53 8.12
CA TYR A 16 -2.91 -12.43 7.05
C TYR A 16 -4.40 -12.82 7.24
N PRO A 17 -5.24 -12.74 6.18
CA PRO A 17 -4.90 -12.28 4.83
C PRO A 17 -4.58 -10.77 4.77
N PRO A 18 -3.87 -10.28 3.73
CA PRO A 18 -3.63 -8.85 3.52
C PRO A 18 -4.93 -8.05 3.51
N GLU A 19 -4.94 -6.90 4.19
CA GLU A 19 -6.09 -6.00 4.15
C GLU A 19 -6.10 -5.20 2.85
N VAL A 20 -7.25 -5.15 2.18
CA VAL A 20 -7.48 -4.25 1.05
C VAL A 20 -8.43 -3.16 1.54
N VAL A 21 -7.89 -1.97 1.78
CA VAL A 21 -8.63 -0.87 2.43
C VAL A 21 -8.83 0.28 1.45
N THR A 22 -10.08 0.71 1.32
CA THR A 22 -10.49 1.91 0.60
C THR A 22 -11.31 2.82 1.49
N PHE A 23 -11.39 4.10 1.14
CA PHE A 23 -12.30 5.05 1.79
C PHE A 23 -12.81 6.07 0.78
N ASP A 24 -14.07 6.44 0.92
CA ASP A 24 -14.73 7.44 0.08
C ASP A 24 -14.58 8.83 0.68
N THR A 25 -14.59 9.84 -0.18
CA THR A 25 -14.53 11.24 0.21
C THR A 25 -15.77 12.01 -0.25
N ASP A 26 -16.01 13.16 0.36
CA ASP A 26 -17.10 14.08 0.01
C ASP A 26 -16.87 14.81 -1.33
N PHE A 27 -15.66 14.77 -1.86
CA PHE A 27 -15.31 15.22 -3.21
C PHE A 27 -15.32 14.09 -4.26
N ASN A 28 -16.06 13.00 -3.98
CA ASN A 28 -16.38 11.94 -4.92
C ASN A 28 -15.15 11.21 -5.51
N VAL A 29 -14.14 10.96 -4.66
CA VAL A 29 -12.98 10.13 -4.98
C VAL A 29 -12.89 9.00 -3.97
N THR A 30 -12.73 7.76 -4.45
CA THR A 30 -12.43 6.60 -3.60
C THR A 30 -10.93 6.40 -3.58
N PHE A 31 -10.31 6.57 -2.41
CA PHE A 31 -8.88 6.34 -2.22
C PHE A 31 -8.61 4.91 -1.76
N GLY A 32 -7.51 4.35 -2.25
CA GLY A 32 -6.85 3.18 -1.66
C GLY A 32 -5.68 3.61 -0.78
N MET A 33 -5.23 2.72 0.11
CA MET A 33 -4.08 2.99 0.96
C MET A 33 -3.19 1.76 1.08
N PHE A 34 -1.88 1.96 0.93
CA PHE A 34 -0.84 1.00 1.32
C PHE A 34 0.45 1.73 1.70
N ILE A 35 1.44 1.02 2.27
CA ILE A 35 2.58 1.66 2.94
C ILE A 35 3.90 1.12 2.40
N CYS A 36 4.76 2.02 1.91
CA CYS A 36 6.16 1.75 1.58
C CYS A 36 6.34 0.44 0.77
N PHE A 37 7.02 -0.55 1.36
CA PHE A 37 7.41 -1.81 0.73
C PHE A 37 6.25 -2.64 0.16
N ASP A 38 4.99 -2.36 0.55
CA ASP A 38 3.80 -2.94 -0.08
C ASP A 38 3.73 -2.69 -1.60
N ILE A 39 4.36 -1.62 -2.11
CA ILE A 39 4.33 -1.26 -3.54
C ILE A 39 4.93 -2.34 -4.45
N TYR A 40 5.82 -3.19 -3.93
CA TYR A 40 6.45 -4.27 -4.70
C TYR A 40 5.60 -5.52 -4.87
N PHE A 41 4.51 -5.65 -4.10
CA PHE A 41 3.77 -6.89 -4.00
C PHE A 41 2.39 -6.76 -4.64
N LYS A 42 1.86 -7.90 -5.09
CA LYS A 42 0.54 -7.94 -5.74
C LYS A 42 -0.57 -7.46 -4.81
N GLU A 43 -0.57 -7.94 -3.57
CA GLU A 43 -1.56 -7.56 -2.55
C GLU A 43 -0.88 -6.65 -1.52
N PRO A 44 -1.49 -5.52 -1.13
CA PRO A 44 -2.78 -5.00 -1.60
C PRO A 44 -2.70 -4.16 -2.91
N ALA A 45 -1.50 -3.75 -3.35
CA ALA A 45 -1.34 -2.66 -4.32
C ALA A 45 -2.02 -2.90 -5.68
N LEU A 46 -1.82 -4.08 -6.29
CA LEU A 46 -2.49 -4.42 -7.54
C LEU A 46 -3.96 -4.77 -7.35
N THR A 47 -4.35 -5.31 -6.20
CA THR A 47 -5.77 -5.59 -5.91
C THR A 47 -6.59 -4.30 -5.86
N LEU A 48 -6.06 -3.24 -5.24
CA LEU A 48 -6.71 -1.92 -5.21
C LEU A 48 -6.98 -1.40 -6.63
N THR A 49 -5.98 -1.44 -7.51
CA THR A 49 -6.10 -0.86 -8.87
C THR A 49 -6.79 -1.78 -9.87
N ARG A 50 -6.64 -3.11 -9.78
CA ARG A 50 -7.12 -4.07 -10.79
C ARG A 50 -8.44 -4.74 -10.42
N VAL A 51 -8.78 -4.81 -9.14
CA VAL A 51 -10.02 -5.44 -8.67
C VAL A 51 -11.00 -4.38 -8.17
N HIS A 52 -10.52 -3.41 -7.39
CA HIS A 52 -11.36 -2.35 -6.83
C HIS A 52 -11.43 -1.09 -7.70
N ASN A 53 -10.72 -1.04 -8.83
CA ASN A 53 -10.69 0.10 -9.76
C ASN A 53 -10.35 1.44 -9.10
N VAL A 54 -9.58 1.40 -8.01
CA VAL A 54 -9.09 2.61 -7.34
C VAL A 54 -8.08 3.31 -8.25
N THR A 55 -8.30 4.59 -8.49
CA THR A 55 -7.40 5.45 -9.29
C THR A 55 -6.45 6.27 -8.43
N ASP A 56 -6.83 6.52 -7.17
CA ASP A 56 -6.14 7.44 -6.28
C ASP A 56 -5.63 6.71 -5.04
N ILE A 57 -4.33 6.84 -4.74
CA ILE A 57 -3.69 6.12 -3.65
C ILE A 57 -3.05 7.10 -2.67
N VAL A 58 -3.38 6.95 -1.39
CA VAL A 58 -2.60 7.53 -0.30
C VAL A 58 -1.43 6.60 0.01
N TYR A 59 -0.21 7.06 -0.26
CA TYR A 59 1.01 6.29 -0.12
C TYR A 59 1.96 6.93 0.88
N SER A 60 1.86 6.52 2.15
CA SER A 60 2.83 6.91 3.18
C SER A 60 4.09 6.07 3.04
N VAL A 61 5.26 6.72 3.05
CA VAL A 61 6.53 6.04 2.76
C VAL A 61 7.67 6.59 3.61
N ALA A 62 8.52 5.68 4.08
CA ALA A 62 9.89 5.95 4.52
C ALA A 62 10.79 5.02 3.70
N TRP A 63 11.39 5.57 2.64
CA TRP A 63 12.10 4.81 1.61
C TRP A 63 13.61 5.04 1.69
N PHE A 64 14.38 4.00 1.47
CA PHE A 64 15.81 4.12 1.21
C PHE A 64 16.03 4.10 -0.30
N SER A 65 16.50 5.20 -0.87
CA SER A 65 16.80 5.25 -2.29
C SER A 65 17.95 4.30 -2.63
N GLU A 66 17.69 3.36 -3.54
CA GLU A 66 18.69 2.42 -4.05
C GLU A 66 18.83 2.61 -5.55
N LEU A 67 20.04 2.98 -5.99
CA LEU A 67 20.34 3.15 -7.40
C LEU A 67 20.44 1.79 -8.11
N PRO A 68 20.14 1.74 -9.42
CA PRO A 68 19.77 2.88 -10.27
C PRO A 68 18.25 3.06 -10.43
N PHE A 69 17.42 2.19 -9.87
CA PHE A 69 16.00 2.10 -10.25
C PHE A 69 15.00 2.39 -9.13
N LEU A 70 15.46 2.54 -7.88
CA LEU A 70 14.59 2.57 -6.69
C LEU A 70 14.82 3.85 -5.88
N THR A 71 14.71 5.01 -6.54
CA THR A 71 14.90 6.33 -5.92
C THR A 71 13.61 6.95 -5.43
#